data_AF-A0A7G5GPC3-F1
#
_entry.id   AF-A0A7G5GPC3-F1
#
_cell.length_a   1.000
_cell.length_b   1.000
_cell.length_c   1.000
_cell.angle_alpha   90.00
_cell.angle_beta   90.00
_cell.angle_gamma   90.00
#
_symmetry.space_group_name_H-M   'P 1'
#
loop_
_entity.id
_entity.type
_entity.pdbx_description
1 polymer ?
#
loop_
_entity_poly.entity_id
_entity_poly.type
_entity_poly.pdbx_seq_one_letter_code
_entity_poly.pdbx_strand_id
1 'polypeptide(L)'
;MTNHLRDLAIKIWDYHHTNHQLRKADAILVLCSHDVRVAERAADLFLAGWAPLLIFSGGLGVITKSMWSEPEADLFARIAINMGVPADRILIENRSSNTGENVLFTKQLLEQHNLDLQTFIVVQKPYMERRSFATFKKVWPEKEVIVTSPQDSFDDYLSTYTNPELTPDDVISIMVGDLQRIKTYPDKGFQIPQTIPDDVWDAFDVLVKAGYNRHLPTN
;
A
#
# COMPACT_ATOMS: atom_id res chain seq x y z
N MET A 1 -17.51 10.58 14.76
CA MET A 1 -17.82 10.89 13.35
C MET A 1 -19.33 10.84 13.13
N THR A 2 -19.93 11.77 12.37
CA THR A 2 -21.37 11.70 12.01
C THR A 2 -21.58 10.70 10.87
N ASN A 3 -22.82 10.20 10.68
CA ASN A 3 -23.12 9.28 9.56
C ASN A 3 -22.72 9.89 8.21
N HIS A 4 -23.00 11.18 8.01
CA HIS A 4 -22.62 11.89 6.80
C HIS A 4 -21.10 11.89 6.55
N LEU A 5 -20.29 12.22 7.56
CA LEU A 5 -18.82 12.21 7.42
C LEU A 5 -18.29 10.78 7.19
N ARG A 6 -18.94 9.77 7.79
CA ARG A 6 -18.61 8.36 7.54
C ARG A 6 -18.85 7.98 6.08
N ASP A 7 -19.98 8.36 5.49
CA ASP A 7 -20.31 8.04 4.10
C ASP A 7 -19.34 8.71 3.11
N LEU A 8 -18.87 9.93 3.43
CA LEU A 8 -17.82 10.60 2.67
C LEU A 8 -16.46 9.90 2.79
N ALA A 9 -16.11 9.40 3.99
CA ALA A 9 -14.89 8.63 4.18
C ALA A 9 -14.94 7.31 3.40
N ILE A 10 -16.08 6.62 3.40
CA ILE A 10 -16.31 5.40 2.61
C ILE A 10 -16.17 5.70 1.12
N LYS A 11 -16.70 6.83 0.63
CA LYS A 11 -16.53 7.24 -0.77
C LYS A 11 -15.05 7.36 -1.17
N ILE A 12 -14.22 7.97 -0.31
CA ILE A 12 -12.76 8.06 -0.57
C ILE A 12 -12.10 6.67 -0.45
N TRP A 13 -12.51 5.86 0.51
CA TRP A 13 -12.03 4.48 0.67
C TRP A 13 -12.30 3.63 -0.58
N ASP A 14 -13.52 3.66 -1.10
CA ASP A 14 -13.93 2.95 -2.31
C ASP A 14 -13.18 3.46 -3.53
N TYR A 15 -12.95 4.78 -3.61
CA TYR A 15 -12.10 5.35 -4.64
C TYR A 15 -10.67 4.80 -4.58
N HIS A 16 -10.07 4.64 -3.40
CA HIS A 16 -8.71 4.11 -3.29
C HIS A 16 -8.58 2.66 -3.76
N HIS A 17 -9.64 1.86 -3.67
CA HIS A 17 -9.65 0.50 -4.20
C HIS A 17 -9.56 0.51 -5.71
N THR A 18 -8.58 -0.20 -6.23
CA THR A 18 -8.40 -0.40 -7.67
C THR A 18 -9.37 -1.43 -8.24
N ASN A 19 -9.84 -2.36 -7.39
CA ASN A 19 -10.72 -3.47 -7.75
C ASN A 19 -10.15 -4.34 -8.89
N HIS A 20 -8.83 -4.39 -9.03
CA HIS A 20 -8.17 -5.24 -10.00
C HIS A 20 -8.47 -6.72 -9.72
N GLN A 21 -8.76 -7.47 -10.77
CA GLN A 21 -9.01 -8.91 -10.66
C GLN A 21 -7.68 -9.66 -10.57
N LEU A 22 -7.58 -10.59 -9.63
CA LEU A 22 -6.39 -11.42 -9.48
C LEU A 22 -6.19 -12.32 -10.71
N ARG A 23 -4.93 -12.41 -11.15
CA ARG A 23 -4.45 -13.41 -12.11
C ARG A 23 -3.06 -13.87 -11.67
N LYS A 24 -2.63 -15.03 -12.15
CA LYS A 24 -1.28 -15.54 -11.85
C LYS A 24 -0.22 -14.53 -12.30
N ALA A 25 0.85 -14.43 -11.52
CA ALA A 25 1.95 -13.51 -11.77
C ALA A 25 3.30 -14.18 -11.45
N ASP A 26 4.39 -13.53 -11.87
CA ASP A 26 5.76 -14.00 -11.60
C ASP A 26 6.17 -13.75 -10.15
N ALA A 27 5.69 -12.66 -9.55
CA ALA A 27 5.91 -12.36 -8.14
C ALA A 27 4.72 -11.67 -7.47
N ILE A 28 4.61 -11.89 -6.16
CA ILE A 28 3.87 -11.03 -5.25
C ILE A 28 4.88 -10.04 -4.66
N LEU A 29 4.65 -8.74 -4.85
CA LEU A 29 5.45 -7.66 -4.28
C LEU A 29 4.67 -6.96 -3.17
N VAL A 30 5.17 -7.03 -1.95
CA VAL A 30 4.60 -6.33 -0.81
C VAL A 30 5.34 -5.01 -0.62
N LEU A 31 4.60 -3.91 -0.70
CA LEU A 31 5.10 -2.61 -0.26
C LEU A 31 4.80 -2.52 1.23
N CYS A 32 5.81 -2.75 2.07
CA CYS A 32 5.61 -2.87 3.50
C CYS A 32 5.12 -1.56 4.12
N SER A 33 4.55 -1.70 5.31
CA SER A 33 4.07 -0.58 6.10
C SER A 33 3.97 -1.00 7.56
N HIS A 34 3.30 -0.18 8.38
CA HIS A 34 2.96 -0.56 9.76
C HIS A 34 1.81 -1.58 9.86
N ASP A 35 1.08 -1.86 8.78
CA ASP A 35 0.02 -2.88 8.78
C ASP A 35 0.55 -4.27 8.42
N VAL A 36 0.80 -5.08 9.45
CA VAL A 36 1.30 -6.45 9.29
C VAL A 36 0.33 -7.38 8.55
N ARG A 37 -0.97 -7.06 8.50
CA ARG A 37 -1.98 -7.87 7.76
C ARG A 37 -1.75 -7.85 6.25
N VAL A 38 -1.01 -6.84 5.76
CA VAL A 38 -0.53 -6.82 4.37
C VAL A 38 0.43 -7.98 4.11
N ALA A 39 1.27 -8.35 5.08
CA ALA A 39 2.13 -9.54 5.00
C ALA A 39 1.29 -10.83 4.98
N GLU A 40 0.28 -10.91 5.83
CA GLU A 40 -0.63 -12.06 5.92
C GLU A 40 -1.37 -12.28 4.59
N ARG A 41 -1.95 -11.22 4.03
CA ARG A 41 -2.59 -11.26 2.72
C ARG A 41 -1.64 -11.76 1.63
N ALA A 42 -0.39 -11.30 1.64
CA ALA A 42 0.59 -11.72 0.65
C ALA A 42 1.00 -13.20 0.81
N ALA A 43 1.13 -13.68 2.06
CA ALA A 43 1.37 -15.07 2.37
C ALA A 43 0.21 -15.96 1.92
N ASP A 44 -1.04 -15.58 2.19
CA ASP A 44 -2.23 -16.31 1.70
C ASP A 44 -2.22 -16.43 0.17
N LEU A 45 -1.88 -15.34 -0.52
CA LEU A 45 -1.81 -15.35 -1.98
C LEU A 45 -0.69 -16.28 -2.48
N PHE A 46 0.47 -16.27 -1.82
CA PHE A 46 1.57 -17.18 -2.17
C PHE A 46 1.18 -18.64 -1.95
N LEU A 47 0.57 -18.96 -0.80
CA LEU A 47 0.16 -20.32 -0.44
C LEU A 47 -0.98 -20.86 -1.33
N ALA A 48 -1.85 -19.98 -1.82
CA ALA A 48 -2.82 -20.29 -2.88
C ALA A 48 -2.19 -20.36 -4.29
N GLY A 49 -0.87 -20.22 -4.39
CA GLY A 49 -0.06 -20.39 -5.59
C GLY A 49 -0.18 -19.24 -6.60
N TRP A 50 -0.61 -18.04 -6.19
CA TRP A 50 -0.83 -16.92 -7.13
C TRP A 50 0.45 -16.42 -7.80
N ALA A 51 1.59 -16.56 -7.15
CA ALA A 51 2.91 -16.37 -7.75
C ALA A 51 3.94 -17.31 -7.11
N PRO A 52 5.01 -17.67 -7.83
CA PRO A 52 6.06 -18.54 -7.30
C PRO A 52 7.07 -17.80 -6.40
N LEU A 53 7.07 -16.47 -6.35
CA LEU A 53 8.02 -15.66 -5.60
C LEU A 53 7.30 -14.61 -4.76
N LEU A 54 7.74 -14.42 -3.52
CA LEU A 54 7.25 -13.38 -2.62
C LEU A 54 8.38 -12.39 -2.34
N ILE A 55 8.12 -11.09 -2.51
CA ILE A 55 9.11 -10.03 -2.32
C ILE A 55 8.55 -9.06 -1.29
N PHE A 56 9.32 -8.78 -0.24
CA PHE A 56 9.00 -7.74 0.74
C PHE A 56 9.91 -6.56 0.52
N SER A 57 9.35 -5.36 0.37
CA SER A 57 10.10 -4.12 0.20
C SER A 57 9.65 -3.10 1.24
N GLY A 58 10.59 -2.65 2.07
CA GLY A 58 10.34 -1.69 3.14
C GLY A 58 11.43 -1.68 4.20
N GLY A 59 12.04 -0.51 4.38
CA GLY A 59 12.98 -0.21 5.46
C GLY A 59 12.26 0.22 6.73
N LEU A 60 12.77 1.29 7.37
CA LEU A 60 12.06 1.99 8.44
C LEU A 60 11.40 3.25 7.87
N GLY A 61 10.09 3.23 7.70
CA GLY A 61 9.29 4.36 7.23
C GLY A 61 9.13 5.47 8.27
N VAL A 62 8.50 6.59 7.88
CA VAL A 62 8.28 7.76 8.75
C VAL A 62 7.54 7.39 10.05
N ILE A 63 6.57 6.48 9.96
CA ILE A 63 5.75 6.04 11.10
C ILE A 63 6.45 4.92 11.88
N THR A 64 7.12 3.99 11.21
CA THR A 64 7.72 2.79 11.86
C THR A 64 9.07 3.06 12.51
N LYS A 65 9.80 4.12 12.13
CA LYS A 65 11.04 4.55 12.80
C LYS A 65 10.90 4.77 14.31
N SER A 66 9.71 5.15 14.78
CA SER A 66 9.43 5.36 16.20
C SER A 66 8.84 4.13 16.89
N MET A 67 8.37 3.13 16.13
CA MET A 67 7.70 1.95 16.68
C MET A 67 8.60 0.72 16.72
N TRP A 68 9.44 0.51 15.69
CA TRP A 68 10.20 -0.73 15.50
C TRP A 68 11.71 -0.45 15.39
N SER A 69 12.50 -1.39 15.91
CA SER A 69 13.97 -1.39 15.79
C SER A 69 14.47 -2.20 14.60
N GLU A 70 13.60 -2.98 13.96
CA GLU A 70 13.87 -3.79 12.78
C GLU A 70 13.12 -3.24 11.55
N PRO A 71 13.69 -3.34 10.33
CA PRO A 71 13.00 -2.93 9.11
C PRO A 71 11.68 -3.68 8.88
N GLU A 72 10.72 -3.01 8.24
CA GLU A 72 9.39 -3.57 7.98
C GLU A 72 9.45 -4.86 7.16
N ALA A 73 10.30 -4.93 6.14
CA ALA A 73 10.43 -6.10 5.27
C ALA A 73 10.94 -7.36 6.00
N ASP A 74 11.83 -7.20 6.99
CA ASP A 74 12.34 -8.31 7.79
C ASP A 74 11.23 -8.89 8.70
N LEU A 75 10.45 -8.02 9.36
CA LEU A 75 9.30 -8.44 10.15
C LEU A 75 8.25 -9.14 9.27
N PHE A 76 7.91 -8.57 8.12
CA PHE A 76 6.90 -9.10 7.22
C PHE A 76 7.30 -10.47 6.66
N ALA A 77 8.58 -10.64 6.29
CA ALA A 77 9.11 -11.94 5.86
C ALA A 77 8.97 -13.00 6.96
N ARG A 78 9.26 -12.66 8.22
CA ARG A 78 9.09 -13.57 9.35
C ARG A 78 7.63 -13.98 9.56
N ILE A 79 6.68 -13.08 9.36
CA ILE A 79 5.24 -13.40 9.42
C ILE A 79 4.89 -14.41 8.33
N ALA A 80 5.28 -14.17 7.07
CA ALA A 80 5.03 -15.09 5.98
C ALA A 80 5.66 -16.48 6.21
N ILE A 81 6.89 -16.53 6.74
CA ILE A 81 7.55 -17.80 7.11
C ILE A 81 6.75 -18.54 8.18
N ASN A 82 6.28 -17.84 9.21
CA ASN A 82 5.45 -18.44 10.27
C ASN A 82 4.11 -18.97 9.74
N MET A 83 3.59 -18.40 8.65
CA MET A 83 2.40 -18.89 7.95
C MET A 83 2.69 -20.08 7.02
N GLY A 84 3.95 -20.45 6.82
CA GLY A 84 4.36 -21.61 6.02
C GLY A 84 4.94 -21.28 4.64
N VAL A 85 5.22 -20.01 4.34
CA VAL A 85 5.95 -19.64 3.11
C VAL A 85 7.42 -20.09 3.24
N PRO A 86 7.97 -20.87 2.30
CA PRO A 86 9.38 -21.27 2.34
C PRO A 86 10.32 -20.06 2.24
N ALA A 87 11.33 -20.00 3.11
CA ALA A 87 12.26 -18.87 3.16
C ALA A 87 13.08 -18.67 1.87
N ASP A 88 13.36 -19.76 1.13
CA ASP A 88 14.05 -19.74 -0.17
C ASP A 88 13.18 -19.18 -1.31
N ARG A 89 11.90 -18.90 -1.04
CA ARG A 89 10.95 -18.28 -1.98
C ARG A 89 10.63 -16.82 -1.63
N ILE A 90 11.37 -16.25 -0.68
CA ILE A 90 11.23 -14.87 -0.23
C ILE A 90 12.48 -14.07 -0.60
N LEU A 91 12.28 -12.88 -1.18
CA LEU A 91 13.31 -11.84 -1.31
C LEU A 91 12.97 -10.65 -0.42
N ILE A 92 14.00 -10.04 0.16
CA ILE A 92 13.86 -8.93 1.13
C ILE A 92 14.63 -7.72 0.62
N GLU A 93 13.93 -6.60 0.48
CA GLU A 93 14.47 -5.26 0.25
C GLU A 93 14.14 -4.42 1.49
N ASN A 94 15.13 -4.10 2.34
CA ASN A 94 14.89 -3.48 3.65
C ASN A 94 15.46 -2.06 3.80
N ARG A 95 15.61 -1.33 2.70
CA ARG A 95 16.22 0.02 2.68
C ARG A 95 15.25 1.11 2.27
N SER A 96 14.17 0.80 1.56
CA SER A 96 13.23 1.80 1.06
C SER A 96 12.49 2.54 2.18
N SER A 97 12.22 3.83 1.97
CA SER A 97 11.56 4.71 2.95
C SER A 97 10.21 5.27 2.47
N ASN A 98 9.88 5.04 1.20
CA ASN A 98 8.64 5.51 0.57
C ASN A 98 8.26 4.61 -0.61
N THR A 99 7.00 4.72 -1.06
CA THR A 99 6.43 3.89 -2.14
C THR A 99 7.22 3.90 -3.44
N GLY A 100 7.84 5.03 -3.81
CA GLY A 100 8.67 5.12 -5.01
C GLY A 100 9.96 4.32 -4.87
N GLU A 101 10.64 4.46 -3.73
CA GLU A 101 11.83 3.67 -3.38
C GLU A 101 11.51 2.19 -3.26
N ASN A 102 10.34 1.81 -2.75
CA ASN A 102 9.98 0.39 -2.66
C ASN A 102 10.05 -0.27 -4.05
N VAL A 103 9.41 0.35 -5.04
CA VAL A 103 9.40 -0.17 -6.43
C VAL A 103 10.80 -0.09 -7.05
N LEU A 104 11.52 1.03 -6.87
CA LEU A 104 12.85 1.22 -7.44
C LEU A 104 13.88 0.24 -6.87
N PHE A 105 13.90 0.04 -5.56
CA PHE A 105 14.85 -0.84 -4.90
C PHE A 105 14.50 -2.31 -5.13
N THR A 106 13.21 -2.64 -5.29
CA THR A 106 12.79 -3.97 -5.77
C THR A 106 13.32 -4.24 -7.17
N LYS A 107 13.23 -3.27 -8.09
CA LYS A 107 13.80 -3.41 -9.44
C LYS A 107 15.31 -3.69 -9.37
N GLN A 108 16.06 -2.92 -8.57
CA GLN A 108 17.50 -3.12 -8.37
C GLN A 108 17.83 -4.48 -7.73
N LEU A 109 17.02 -4.94 -6.77
CA LEU A 109 17.20 -6.24 -6.14
C LEU A 109 17.03 -7.36 -7.17
N LEU A 110 16.00 -7.28 -8.03
CA LEU A 110 15.77 -8.29 -9.07
C LEU A 110 16.90 -8.32 -10.11
N GLU A 111 17.44 -7.15 -10.48
CA GLU A 111 18.63 -7.05 -11.33
C GLU A 111 19.85 -7.75 -10.70
N GLN A 112 20.11 -7.55 -9.39
CA GLN A 112 21.20 -8.22 -8.67
C GLN A 112 21.06 -9.74 -8.65
N HIS A 113 19.83 -10.25 -8.63
CA HIS A 113 19.53 -11.68 -8.70
C HIS A 113 19.44 -12.22 -10.13
N ASN A 114 19.66 -11.39 -11.16
CA ASN A 114 19.48 -11.73 -12.58
C ASN A 114 18.07 -12.28 -12.89
N LEU A 115 17.04 -11.72 -12.25
CA LEU A 115 15.64 -12.09 -12.44
C LEU A 115 14.91 -11.03 -13.29
N ASP A 116 14.37 -11.43 -14.44
CA ASP A 116 13.54 -10.56 -15.29
C ASP A 116 12.06 -10.95 -15.24
N LEU A 117 11.41 -10.59 -14.13
CA LEU A 117 9.98 -10.84 -13.90
C LEU A 117 9.14 -9.84 -14.70
N GLN A 118 8.02 -10.28 -15.29
CA GLN A 118 7.18 -9.43 -16.15
C GLN A 118 5.87 -8.99 -15.48
N THR A 119 5.33 -9.83 -14.59
CA THR A 119 4.01 -9.67 -14.00
C THR A 119 4.09 -9.66 -12.47
N PHE A 120 3.43 -8.68 -11.84
CA PHE A 120 3.45 -8.49 -10.39
C PHE A 120 2.04 -8.39 -9.81
N ILE A 121 1.81 -9.05 -8.67
CA ILE A 121 0.71 -8.74 -7.76
C ILE A 121 1.29 -7.87 -6.65
N VAL A 122 0.97 -6.59 -6.65
CA VAL A 122 1.37 -5.66 -5.59
C VAL A 122 0.35 -5.73 -4.45
N VAL A 123 0.83 -5.93 -3.22
CA VAL A 123 0.01 -5.96 -2.01
C VAL A 123 0.35 -4.76 -1.13
N GLN A 124 -0.67 -4.01 -0.73
CA GLN A 124 -0.55 -2.85 0.15
C GLN A 124 -1.85 -2.68 0.98
N LYS A 125 -1.89 -1.72 1.90
CA LYS A 125 -3.11 -1.33 2.63
C LYS A 125 -4.24 -0.91 1.68
N PRO A 126 -5.51 -1.11 2.07
CA PRO A 126 -6.66 -0.83 1.19
C PRO A 126 -6.70 0.61 0.66
N TYR A 127 -6.52 1.60 1.54
CA TYR A 127 -6.51 3.02 1.17
C TYR A 127 -5.25 3.50 0.42
N MET A 128 -4.38 2.58 0.00
CA MET A 128 -3.11 2.85 -0.65
C MET A 128 -2.98 2.12 -2.00
N GLU A 129 -3.97 1.32 -2.41
CA GLU A 129 -3.90 0.55 -3.64
C GLU A 129 -3.68 1.46 -4.86
N ARG A 130 -4.54 2.46 -5.06
CA ARG A 130 -4.48 3.33 -6.24
C ARG A 130 -3.18 4.12 -6.33
N ARG A 131 -2.65 4.62 -5.21
CA ARG A 131 -1.34 5.28 -5.18
C ARG A 131 -0.22 4.30 -5.50
N SER A 132 -0.28 3.09 -4.96
CA SER A 132 0.72 2.05 -5.24
C SER A 132 0.74 1.69 -6.73
N PHE A 133 -0.44 1.56 -7.35
CA PHE A 133 -0.57 1.37 -8.80
C PHE A 133 0.06 2.53 -9.58
N ALA A 134 -0.31 3.76 -9.25
CA ALA A 134 0.15 4.95 -9.97
C ALA A 134 1.65 5.18 -9.83
N THR A 135 2.22 4.91 -8.64
CA THR A 135 3.67 4.93 -8.41
C THR A 135 4.36 3.80 -9.17
N PHE A 136 3.86 2.57 -9.10
CA PHE A 136 4.45 1.44 -9.79
C PHE A 136 4.52 1.69 -11.30
N LYS A 137 3.42 2.12 -11.94
CA LYS A 137 3.41 2.43 -13.38
C LYS A 137 4.31 3.61 -13.75
N LYS A 138 4.61 4.51 -12.82
CA LYS A 138 5.55 5.62 -13.05
C LYS A 138 7.00 5.15 -13.02
N VAL A 139 7.36 4.32 -12.05
CA VAL A 139 8.74 3.85 -11.83
C VAL A 139 9.09 2.70 -12.77
N TRP A 140 8.13 1.80 -13.01
CA TRP A 140 8.34 0.55 -13.75
C TRP A 140 7.27 0.34 -14.86
N PRO A 141 7.18 1.24 -15.85
CA PRO A 141 6.09 1.26 -16.83
C PRO A 141 6.02 0.02 -17.73
N GLU A 142 7.14 -0.64 -17.98
CA GLU A 142 7.25 -1.82 -18.84
C GLU A 142 6.66 -3.10 -18.23
N LYS A 143 6.44 -3.14 -16.90
CA LYS A 143 5.90 -4.31 -16.21
C LYS A 143 4.39 -4.25 -16.05
N GLU A 144 3.79 -5.43 -16.03
CA GLU A 144 2.38 -5.60 -15.74
C GLU A 144 2.16 -5.69 -14.23
N VAL A 145 1.15 -4.97 -13.74
CA VAL A 145 0.85 -4.90 -12.31
C VAL A 145 -0.64 -5.04 -12.05
N ILE A 146 -0.98 -5.86 -11.08
CA ILE A 146 -2.25 -5.87 -10.36
C ILE A 146 -1.97 -5.36 -8.95
N VAL A 147 -2.96 -4.72 -8.34
CA VAL A 147 -2.87 -4.28 -6.95
C VAL A 147 -4.02 -4.90 -6.17
N THR A 148 -3.75 -5.32 -4.94
CA THR A 148 -4.74 -5.84 -3.99
C THR A 148 -4.32 -5.47 -2.56
N SER A 149 -5.22 -5.66 -1.61
CA SER A 149 -5.01 -5.43 -0.19
C SER A 149 -5.64 -6.54 0.65
N PRO A 150 -5.49 -6.51 1.99
CA PRO A 150 -6.47 -7.14 2.88
C PRO A 150 -7.90 -6.76 2.46
N GLN A 151 -8.82 -7.72 2.49
CA GLN A 151 -10.17 -7.59 1.91
C GLN A 151 -11.22 -7.22 2.97
N ASP A 152 -10.83 -6.40 3.93
CA ASP A 152 -11.69 -5.90 4.99
C ASP A 152 -12.67 -4.83 4.47
N SER A 153 -13.86 -4.77 5.07
CA SER A 153 -14.71 -3.60 4.89
C SER A 153 -14.09 -2.36 5.56
N PHE A 154 -14.57 -1.16 5.23
CA PHE A 154 -14.11 0.07 5.87
C PHE A 154 -14.23 0.02 7.40
N ASP A 155 -15.38 -0.43 7.92
CA ASP A 155 -15.60 -0.49 9.37
C ASP A 155 -14.77 -1.59 10.03
N ASP A 156 -14.70 -2.77 9.40
CA ASP A 156 -13.88 -3.88 9.92
C ASP A 156 -12.42 -3.47 9.99
N TYR A 157 -11.91 -2.83 8.93
CA TYR A 157 -10.55 -2.33 8.89
C TYR A 157 -10.29 -1.32 10.00
N LEU A 158 -11.18 -0.34 10.20
CA LEU A 158 -11.02 0.61 11.29
C LEU A 158 -11.06 -0.07 12.67
N SER A 159 -11.96 -1.02 12.89
CA SER A 159 -12.09 -1.71 14.18
C SER A 159 -10.87 -2.57 14.55
N THR A 160 -10.17 -3.12 13.55
CA THR A 160 -9.09 -4.09 13.74
C THR A 160 -7.70 -3.48 13.60
N TYR A 161 -7.58 -2.40 12.82
CA TYR A 161 -6.30 -1.71 12.59
C TYR A 161 -5.99 -0.62 13.61
N THR A 162 -7.04 0.01 14.13
CA THR A 162 -6.88 1.17 14.99
C THR A 162 -6.53 0.73 16.40
N ASN A 163 -5.80 1.60 17.08
CA ASN A 163 -5.39 1.41 18.46
C ASN A 163 -5.24 2.80 19.12
N PRO A 164 -4.96 2.91 20.43
CA PRO A 164 -4.84 4.20 21.09
C PRO A 164 -3.80 5.15 20.48
N GLU A 165 -2.80 4.64 19.76
CA GLU A 165 -1.74 5.41 19.09
C GLU A 165 -2.05 5.69 17.61
N LEU A 166 -3.01 4.98 17.01
CA LEU A 166 -3.48 5.16 15.64
C LEU A 166 -5.01 5.08 15.61
N THR A 167 -5.66 6.23 15.82
CA THR A 167 -7.12 6.28 15.95
C THR A 167 -7.83 6.14 14.60
N PRO A 168 -9.15 5.84 14.57
CA PRO A 168 -9.93 5.89 13.33
C PRO A 168 -9.81 7.22 12.59
N ASP A 169 -9.78 8.34 13.33
CA ASP A 169 -9.63 9.66 12.74
C ASP A 169 -8.22 9.87 12.13
N ASP A 170 -7.18 9.24 12.68
CA ASP A 170 -5.84 9.25 12.09
C ASP A 170 -5.83 8.47 10.78
N VAL A 171 -6.43 7.27 10.74
CA VAL A 171 -6.53 6.48 9.50
C VAL A 171 -7.28 7.24 8.41
N ILE A 172 -8.41 7.87 8.74
CA ILE A 172 -9.16 8.71 7.80
C ILE A 172 -8.31 9.90 7.34
N SER A 173 -7.59 10.56 8.26
CA SER A 173 -6.69 11.68 7.91
C SER A 173 -5.55 11.25 6.99
N ILE A 174 -4.97 10.06 7.20
CA ILE A 174 -3.96 9.46 6.32
C ILE A 174 -4.54 9.22 4.94
N MET A 175 -5.72 8.59 4.86
CA MET A 175 -6.43 8.29 3.61
C MET A 175 -6.78 9.55 2.81
N VAL A 176 -7.25 10.60 3.49
CA VAL A 176 -7.52 11.92 2.91
C VAL A 176 -6.24 12.54 2.37
N GLY A 177 -5.16 12.53 3.15
CA GLY A 177 -3.84 12.99 2.68
C GLY A 177 -3.34 12.19 1.48
N ASP A 178 -3.61 10.89 1.42
CA ASP A 178 -3.24 10.04 0.30
C ASP A 178 -3.95 10.45 -1.00
N LEU A 179 -5.24 10.78 -0.93
CA LEU A 179 -5.99 11.30 -2.07
C LEU A 179 -5.39 12.61 -2.61
N GLN A 180 -4.95 13.51 -1.74
CA GLN A 180 -4.24 14.72 -2.18
C GLN A 180 -2.91 14.39 -2.88
N ARG A 181 -2.17 13.38 -2.42
CA ARG A 181 -0.94 12.92 -3.08
C ARG A 181 -1.26 12.35 -4.46
N ILE A 182 -2.32 11.56 -4.61
CA ILE A 182 -2.77 11.06 -5.92
C ILE A 182 -3.03 12.22 -6.90
N LYS A 183 -3.60 13.33 -6.42
CA LYS A 183 -3.81 14.54 -7.26
C LYS A 183 -2.52 15.26 -7.62
N THR A 184 -1.60 15.43 -6.67
CA THR A 184 -0.48 16.39 -6.77
C THR A 184 0.87 15.77 -7.14
N TYR A 185 1.09 14.49 -6.86
CA TYR A 185 2.36 13.82 -7.13
C TYR A 185 2.66 13.54 -8.60
N PRO A 186 1.68 13.44 -9.52
CA PRO A 186 1.97 13.41 -10.95
C PRO A 186 2.78 14.61 -11.43
N ASP A 187 2.46 15.82 -10.95
CA ASP A 187 3.18 17.06 -11.29
C ASP A 187 4.62 17.06 -10.76
N LYS A 188 4.87 16.32 -9.67
CA LYS A 188 6.21 16.11 -9.09
C LYS A 188 6.97 14.95 -9.73
N GLY A 189 6.36 14.25 -10.69
CA GLY A 189 6.97 13.11 -11.37
C GLY A 189 7.02 11.81 -10.55
N PHE A 190 6.29 11.72 -9.44
CA PHE A 190 6.31 10.52 -8.57
C PHE A 190 5.23 9.49 -8.91
N GLN A 191 4.20 9.87 -9.67
CA GLN A 191 3.07 9.01 -10.04
C GLN A 191 2.66 9.27 -11.49
N ILE A 192 1.95 8.33 -12.12
CA ILE A 192 1.13 8.64 -13.30
C ILE A 192 -0.15 9.35 -12.85
N PRO A 193 -0.75 10.23 -13.68
CA PRO A 193 -2.03 10.85 -13.36
C PRO A 193 -3.13 9.83 -13.10
N GLN A 194 -4.02 10.12 -12.16
CA GLN A 194 -5.25 9.35 -11.89
C GLN A 194 -6.44 10.30 -11.99
N THR A 195 -7.52 9.85 -12.64
CA THR A 195 -8.76 10.64 -12.69
C THR A 195 -9.46 10.54 -11.35
N ILE A 196 -9.65 11.68 -10.68
CA ILE A 196 -10.43 11.77 -9.44
C ILE A 196 -11.79 12.35 -9.81
N PRO A 197 -12.89 11.61 -9.60
CA PRO A 197 -14.24 12.13 -9.79
C PRO A 197 -14.52 13.36 -8.91
N ASP A 198 -15.32 14.31 -9.40
CA ASP A 198 -15.63 15.55 -8.68
C ASP A 198 -16.26 15.26 -7.31
N ASP A 199 -17.16 14.29 -7.22
CA ASP A 199 -17.83 13.92 -5.98
C ASP A 199 -16.90 13.26 -4.94
N VAL A 200 -15.79 12.66 -5.37
CA VAL A 200 -14.71 12.17 -4.51
C VAL A 200 -13.86 13.33 -4.01
N TRP A 201 -13.58 14.31 -4.86
CA TRP A 201 -12.84 15.51 -4.45
C TRP A 201 -13.65 16.42 -3.53
N ASP A 202 -14.95 16.56 -3.75
CA ASP A 202 -15.86 17.27 -2.86
C ASP A 202 -15.90 16.61 -1.46
N ALA A 203 -15.92 15.27 -1.41
CA ALA A 203 -15.82 14.52 -0.16
C ALA A 203 -14.51 14.82 0.59
N PHE A 204 -13.39 14.91 -0.14
CA PHE A 204 -12.11 15.33 0.41
C PHE A 204 -12.19 16.73 1.03
N ASP A 205 -12.74 17.72 0.31
CA ASP A 205 -12.82 19.09 0.80
C ASP A 205 -13.70 19.19 2.07
N VAL A 206 -14.78 18.43 2.15
CA VAL A 206 -15.65 18.38 3.35
C VAL A 206 -14.92 17.74 4.53
N LEU A 207 -14.23 16.61 4.33
CA LEU A 207 -13.48 15.93 5.39
C LEU A 207 -12.31 16.77 5.91
N VAL A 208 -11.59 17.46 5.02
CA VAL A 208 -10.53 18.40 5.42
C VAL A 208 -11.09 19.52 6.29
N LYS A 209 -12.22 20.13 5.91
CA LYS A 209 -12.91 21.16 6.71
C LYS A 209 -13.40 20.62 8.06
N ALA A 210 -13.74 19.33 8.13
CA ALA A 210 -14.15 18.66 9.37
C ALA A 210 -12.97 18.27 10.29
N GLY A 211 -11.72 18.55 9.90
CA GLY A 211 -10.53 18.32 10.72
C GLY A 211 -9.72 17.07 10.37
N TYR A 212 -10.07 16.35 9.30
CA TYR A 212 -9.30 15.18 8.82
C TYR A 212 -8.10 15.59 7.96
N ASN A 213 -7.25 16.48 8.48
CA ASN A 213 -6.19 17.16 7.72
C ASN A 213 -4.76 16.95 8.27
N ARG A 214 -4.59 16.06 9.27
CA ARG A 214 -3.31 15.85 9.97
C ARG A 214 -2.18 15.32 9.08
N HIS A 215 -2.50 14.67 7.96
CA HIS A 215 -1.53 14.02 7.08
C HIS A 215 -1.54 14.55 5.64
N LEU A 216 -2.10 15.75 5.43
CA LEU A 216 -1.99 16.44 4.15
C LEU A 216 -0.51 16.73 3.85
N PRO A 217 0.00 16.46 2.63
CA PRO A 217 1.31 16.95 2.23
C PRO A 217 1.39 18.47 2.38
N THR A 218 2.48 18.98 2.96
CA THR A 218 2.81 20.41 2.90
C THR A 218 3.08 20.79 1.44
N ASN A 219 2.51 21.92 1.00
CA ASN A 219 2.72 22.46 -0.34
C ASN A 219 4.20 22.69 -0.63
#